data_AF-A0A8C9QQ71-F1
#
_entry.id   AF-A0A8C9QQ71-F1
#
_cell.length_a   1.000
_cell.length_b   1.000
_cell.length_c   1.000
_cell.angle_alpha   90.00
_cell.angle_beta   90.00
_cell.angle_gamma   90.00
#
_symmetry.space_group_name_H-M   'P 1'
#
loop_
_entity.id
_entity.type
_entity.pdbx_description
1 polymer ?
#
loop_
_entity_poly.entity_id
_entity_poly.type
_entity_poly.pdbx_seq_one_letter_code
_entity_poly.pdbx_strand_id
1 'polypeptide(L)'
;GFNIGRPSLKIKNKRTEDDIHHGNGTQQAFYSDPSVLYISLHRYDNGNFFPGSGAPEEVQGNRCSVQCGWRSVLGSSLCRTVVMPIAHEFSPDVVLVSAGFDAVEGHLSPLGGYSVTARCFGHLTRQLMTLAGGRVVLALEGGHDLTAICDASEACVSALLSVELQPLDEAVLQQKPNINAVTTLEKVIEIQSKHWSCVQRFATGLGRSLREAQAGETEEAETVSAMALLSVGAEQAQAAAAREHSPR
;
A
#
# COMPACT_ATOMS: atom_id res chain seq x y z
N GLY A 1 21.88 8.18 -16.17
CA GLY A 1 22.24 8.40 -14.75
C GLY A 1 20.97 8.75 -14.01
N PHE A 2 20.64 8.02 -12.94
CA PHE A 2 19.50 8.35 -12.08
C PHE A 2 19.82 9.65 -11.33
N ASN A 3 19.05 10.71 -11.59
CA ASN A 3 19.21 12.00 -10.95
C ASN A 3 18.51 11.96 -9.58
N ILE A 4 19.30 12.00 -8.49
CA ILE A 4 18.87 11.72 -7.11
C ILE A 4 18.05 12.88 -6.51
N GLY A 5 17.94 14.02 -7.20
CA GLY A 5 17.19 15.21 -6.73
C GLY A 5 15.69 15.24 -7.03
N ARG A 6 15.06 14.13 -7.43
CA ARG A 6 13.62 14.04 -7.72
C ARG A 6 12.90 13.16 -6.70
N PRO A 7 11.66 13.49 -6.29
CA PRO A 7 10.90 12.70 -5.34
C PRO A 7 10.83 11.23 -5.77
N SER A 8 11.37 10.33 -4.96
CA SER A 8 11.38 8.89 -5.25
C SER A 8 10.77 8.10 -4.11
N LEU A 9 9.89 7.17 -4.45
CA LEU A 9 9.30 6.24 -3.49
C LEU A 9 10.08 4.94 -3.54
N LYS A 10 10.66 4.55 -2.40
CA LYS A 10 11.28 3.24 -2.22
C LYS A 10 10.39 2.39 -1.33
N ILE A 11 9.71 1.42 -1.93
CA ILE A 11 8.98 0.39 -1.20
C ILE A 11 9.89 -0.82 -1.07
N LYS A 12 10.02 -1.36 0.13
CA LYS A 12 10.93 -2.45 0.40
C LYS A 12 10.27 -3.62 1.10
N ASN A 13 10.51 -4.79 0.51
CA ASN A 13 10.35 -6.13 1.03
C ASN A 13 11.72 -6.82 0.76
N LYS A 14 12.73 -6.66 1.61
CA LYS A 14 14.09 -7.21 1.37
C LYS A 14 14.74 -7.67 2.66
N ARG A 15 15.52 -8.75 2.54
CA ARG A 15 16.90 -8.74 3.05
C ARG A 15 17.86 -9.48 2.12
N THR A 16 19.12 -9.06 2.16
CA THR A 16 20.20 -10.05 2.19
C THR A 16 19.93 -10.94 3.41
N GLU A 17 19.34 -12.08 3.12
CA GLU A 17 18.85 -13.15 4.00
C GLU A 17 17.48 -12.86 4.66
N ASP A 18 16.44 -13.29 3.94
CA ASP A 18 15.02 -13.46 4.29
C ASP A 18 14.11 -12.22 4.22
N ASP A 19 13.10 -12.24 3.35
CA ASP A 19 12.16 -11.16 3.04
C ASP A 19 10.89 -11.16 3.89
N ILE A 20 11.11 -10.82 5.17
CA ILE A 20 10.12 -10.29 6.11
C ILE A 20 10.80 -9.27 7.06
N HIS A 21 11.98 -8.76 6.68
CA HIS A 21 12.89 -8.05 7.58
C HIS A 21 12.93 -6.56 7.27
N HIS A 22 13.24 -5.76 8.29
CA HIS A 22 13.43 -4.34 8.09
C HIS A 22 14.65 -4.07 7.20
N GLY A 23 14.43 -3.25 6.17
CA GLY A 23 15.47 -2.84 5.23
C GLY A 23 16.44 -1.76 5.74
N ASN A 24 17.03 -1.95 6.92
CA ASN A 24 17.90 -1.01 7.64
C ASN A 24 18.92 -0.24 6.79
N GLY A 25 19.60 -0.89 5.84
CA GLY A 25 20.56 -0.22 4.96
C GLY A 25 19.94 0.85 4.04
N THR A 26 18.73 0.59 3.52
CA THR A 26 17.99 1.58 2.70
C THR A 26 17.46 2.71 3.60
N GLN A 27 16.96 2.37 4.79
CA GLN A 27 16.54 3.38 5.76
C GLN A 27 17.71 4.32 6.09
N GLN A 28 18.89 3.78 6.40
CA GLN A 28 20.08 4.56 6.73
C GLN A 28 20.54 5.43 5.57
N ALA A 29 20.57 4.88 4.35
CA ALA A 29 21.05 5.59 3.17
C ALA A 29 20.28 6.88 2.86
N PHE A 30 18.99 6.91 3.21
CA PHE A 30 18.13 8.07 2.96
C PHE A 30 17.68 8.76 4.25
N TYR A 31 18.29 8.46 5.41
CA TYR A 31 17.74 8.80 6.75
C TYR A 31 17.47 10.30 6.99
N SER A 32 18.17 11.17 6.27
CA SER A 32 18.04 12.63 6.34
C SER A 32 17.55 13.26 5.04
N ASP A 33 17.20 12.47 4.03
CA ASP A 33 16.81 12.95 2.71
C ASP A 33 15.27 12.99 2.55
N PRO A 34 14.64 14.18 2.52
CA PRO A 34 13.20 14.31 2.32
C PRO A 34 12.77 14.07 0.87
N SER A 35 13.70 14.04 -0.10
CA SER A 35 13.36 13.73 -1.49
C SER A 35 13.09 12.23 -1.71
N VAL A 36 13.31 11.39 -0.70
CA VAL A 36 13.07 9.95 -0.79
C VAL A 36 12.11 9.51 0.31
N LEU A 37 10.93 9.05 -0.10
CA LEU A 37 10.01 8.36 0.79
C LEU A 37 10.39 6.89 0.87
N TYR A 38 10.79 6.43 2.05
CA TYR A 38 11.06 5.03 2.31
C TYR A 38 9.89 4.39 3.06
N ILE A 39 9.33 3.33 2.48
CA ILE A 39 8.28 2.51 3.10
C ILE A 39 8.78 1.06 3.21
N SER A 40 8.89 0.56 4.43
CA SER A 40 9.29 -0.84 4.69
C SER A 40 8.10 -1.63 5.21
N LEU A 41 7.82 -2.76 4.58
CA LEU A 41 6.84 -3.74 5.06
C LEU A 41 7.62 -4.90 5.67
N HIS A 42 7.52 -5.09 6.99
CA HIS A 42 8.35 -6.08 7.68
C HIS A 42 7.78 -6.57 9.01
N ARG A 43 8.20 -7.76 9.42
CA ARG A 43 8.04 -8.30 10.77
C ARG A 43 8.98 -7.59 11.71
N TYR A 44 8.45 -7.11 12.83
CA TYR A 44 9.25 -6.40 13.83
C TYR A 44 9.23 -7.11 15.19
N ASP A 45 8.09 -7.69 15.60
CA ASP A 45 7.88 -8.37 16.89
C ASP A 45 8.49 -7.62 18.09
N ASN A 46 8.25 -6.30 18.14
CA ASN A 46 8.80 -5.39 19.16
C ASN A 46 10.33 -5.44 19.25
N GLY A 47 11.01 -5.55 18.10
CA GLY A 47 12.47 -5.61 18.01
C GLY A 47 13.06 -7.01 18.24
N ASN A 48 12.23 -8.01 18.54
CA ASN A 48 12.68 -9.40 18.74
C ASN A 48 12.86 -10.17 17.44
N PHE A 49 12.44 -9.59 16.32
CA PHE A 49 12.69 -10.15 15.01
C PHE A 49 13.87 -9.43 14.35
N PHE A 50 14.78 -10.18 13.74
CA PHE A 50 15.95 -9.64 13.06
C PHE A 50 15.52 -8.56 12.03
N PRO A 51 16.25 -7.46 11.79
CA PRO A 51 17.44 -6.95 12.49
C PRO A 51 17.18 -6.31 13.86
N GLY A 52 15.94 -6.24 14.32
CA GLY A 52 15.56 -5.51 15.53
C GLY A 52 15.43 -4.00 15.36
N SER A 53 15.60 -3.49 14.13
CA SER A 53 15.34 -2.08 13.77
C SER A 53 14.07 -1.97 12.93
N GLY A 54 13.58 -0.75 12.70
CA GLY A 54 12.37 -0.50 11.90
C GLY A 54 11.13 -0.26 12.75
N ALA A 55 11.31 0.19 13.98
CA ALA A 55 10.18 0.51 14.86
C ALA A 55 9.26 1.55 14.18
N PRO A 56 7.93 1.47 14.36
CA PRO A 56 6.99 2.45 13.83
C PRO A 56 7.32 3.90 14.21
N GLU A 57 8.04 4.10 15.32
CA GLU A 57 8.48 5.39 15.85
C GLU A 57 9.70 5.99 15.12
N GLU A 58 10.38 5.22 14.24
CA GLU A 58 11.56 5.67 13.48
C GLU A 58 11.16 6.56 12.28
N VAL A 59 10.51 7.70 12.54
CA VAL A 59 9.82 8.56 11.55
C VAL A 59 10.55 9.85 11.17
N GLN A 60 11.85 9.99 11.43
CA GLN A 60 12.57 11.23 11.06
C GLN A 60 12.65 11.40 9.53
N GLY A 61 12.19 12.54 9.00
CA GLY A 61 12.13 12.82 7.56
C GLY A 61 10.85 12.27 6.89
N ASN A 62 10.84 12.15 5.55
CA ASN A 62 9.72 11.54 4.82
C ASN A 62 9.79 10.01 4.92
N ARG A 63 9.42 9.44 6.07
CA ARG A 63 9.52 8.00 6.32
C ARG A 63 8.23 7.39 6.82
N CYS A 64 7.99 6.16 6.37
CA CYS A 64 6.92 5.34 6.88
C CYS A 64 7.43 3.93 7.16
N SER A 65 7.84 3.65 8.39
CA SER A 65 8.12 2.28 8.83
C SER A 65 6.82 1.63 9.25
N VAL A 66 6.43 0.59 8.53
CA VAL A 66 5.16 -0.10 8.74
C VAL A 66 5.41 -1.53 9.16
N GLN A 67 5.06 -1.83 10.41
CA GLN A 67 5.05 -3.20 10.88
C GLN A 67 3.92 -3.98 10.21
N CYS A 68 4.26 -5.17 9.75
CA CYS A 68 3.42 -6.05 8.97
C CYS A 68 3.02 -7.27 9.78
N GLY A 69 1.81 -7.28 10.32
CA GLY A 69 1.20 -8.46 10.96
C GLY A 69 0.63 -9.44 9.93
N TRP A 70 1.45 -10.10 9.13
CA TRP A 70 0.96 -10.82 7.95
C TRP A 70 0.50 -12.25 8.27
N ARG A 71 -0.80 -12.38 8.53
CA ARG A 71 -1.56 -13.63 8.36
C ARG A 71 -2.80 -13.46 7.49
N SER A 72 -3.15 -12.22 7.15
CA SER A 72 -4.04 -11.94 6.04
C SER A 72 -3.16 -11.51 4.88
N VAL A 73 -3.51 -11.98 3.69
CA VAL A 73 -3.10 -11.51 2.35
C VAL A 73 -2.20 -10.27 2.39
N LEU A 74 -1.03 -10.34 1.73
CA LEU A 74 -0.26 -9.15 1.29
C LEU A 74 -1.17 -7.94 1.18
N GLY A 75 -1.05 -7.03 2.14
CA GLY A 75 -1.25 -5.63 1.86
C GLY A 75 -2.61 -5.16 1.34
N SER A 76 -3.74 -5.86 1.51
CA SER A 76 -5.02 -5.27 1.07
C SER A 76 -5.42 -4.12 2.00
N SER A 77 -5.51 -4.36 3.32
CA SER A 77 -5.80 -3.30 4.28
C SER A 77 -4.62 -2.34 4.39
N LEU A 78 -3.41 -2.86 4.59
CA LEU A 78 -2.24 -2.00 4.79
C LEU A 78 -1.88 -1.14 3.58
N CYS A 79 -1.87 -1.71 2.36
CA CYS A 79 -1.59 -0.88 1.19
C CYS A 79 -2.73 0.12 0.96
N ARG A 80 -3.99 -0.28 1.16
CA ARG A 80 -5.15 0.62 1.06
C ARG A 80 -5.13 1.75 2.09
N THR A 81 -4.74 1.47 3.33
CA THR A 81 -4.92 2.41 4.45
C THR A 81 -3.67 3.23 4.79
N VAL A 82 -2.48 2.75 4.42
CA VAL A 82 -1.20 3.41 4.74
C VAL A 82 -0.34 3.62 3.50
N VAL A 83 0.06 2.55 2.80
CA VAL A 83 1.08 2.65 1.73
C VAL A 83 0.61 3.52 0.57
N MET A 84 -0.55 3.19 -0.03
CA MET A 84 -1.08 3.93 -1.18
C MET A 84 -1.49 5.35 -0.81
N PRO A 85 -2.19 5.62 0.32
CA PRO A 85 -2.51 6.99 0.73
C PRO A 85 -1.26 7.87 0.87
N ILE A 86 -0.25 7.40 1.61
CA ILE A 86 0.99 8.14 1.82
C ILE A 86 1.74 8.30 0.50
N ALA A 87 1.81 7.25 -0.33
CA ALA A 87 2.47 7.31 -1.63
C ALA A 87 1.79 8.30 -2.59
N HIS A 88 0.46 8.38 -2.59
CA HIS A 88 -0.28 9.38 -3.36
C HIS A 88 -0.05 10.80 -2.83
N GLU A 89 -0.07 11.01 -1.51
CA GLU A 89 0.20 12.32 -0.90
C GLU A 89 1.65 12.77 -1.18
N PHE A 90 2.62 11.85 -1.16
CA PHE A 90 4.02 12.14 -1.50
C PHE A 90 4.24 12.44 -2.99
N SER A 91 3.41 11.89 -3.88
CA SER A 91 3.45 12.10 -5.34
C SER A 91 4.85 11.87 -5.96
N PRO A 92 5.34 10.61 -5.98
CA PRO A 92 6.69 10.31 -6.47
C PRO A 92 6.83 10.47 -7.98
N ASP A 93 8.03 10.86 -8.43
CA ASP A 93 8.43 10.84 -9.84
C ASP A 93 8.83 9.45 -10.32
N VAL A 94 9.26 8.57 -9.40
CA VAL A 94 9.64 7.18 -9.68
C VAL A 94 9.37 6.30 -8.47
N VAL A 95 8.95 5.06 -8.71
CA VAL A 95 8.79 4.04 -7.67
C VAL A 95 9.85 2.95 -7.88
N LEU A 96 10.63 2.68 -6.84
CA LEU A 96 11.61 1.61 -6.80
C LEU A 96 11.15 0.60 -5.75
N VAL A 97 10.98 -0.65 -6.15
CA VAL A 97 10.53 -1.73 -5.29
C VAL A 97 11.67 -2.71 -5.08
N SER A 98 12.16 -2.81 -3.86
CA SER A 98 12.97 -3.95 -3.43
C SER A 98 12.00 -5.11 -3.22
N ALA A 99 11.92 -6.01 -4.20
CA ALA A 99 10.91 -7.06 -4.31
C ALA A 99 11.51 -8.41 -3.92
N GLY A 100 11.37 -8.80 -2.66
CA GLY A 100 11.55 -10.18 -2.25
C GLY A 100 10.23 -10.96 -2.32
N PHE A 101 10.36 -12.28 -2.34
CA PHE A 101 9.23 -13.21 -2.43
C PHE A 101 9.21 -14.26 -1.31
N ASP A 102 9.90 -14.02 -0.19
CA ASP A 102 9.92 -14.98 0.95
C ASP A 102 8.61 -14.98 1.74
N ALA A 103 7.76 -13.97 1.55
CA ALA A 103 6.40 -13.96 2.10
C ALA A 103 5.41 -14.87 1.35
N VAL A 104 5.82 -15.44 0.21
CA VAL A 104 4.99 -16.39 -0.55
C VAL A 104 4.86 -17.70 0.23
N GLU A 105 3.67 -18.30 0.19
CA GLU A 105 3.41 -19.63 0.76
C GLU A 105 4.43 -20.68 0.27
N GLY A 106 4.87 -21.57 1.16
CA GLY A 106 5.87 -22.61 0.86
C GLY A 106 7.18 -22.45 1.61
N HIS A 107 7.47 -21.26 2.14
CA HIS A 107 8.65 -21.03 2.99
C HIS A 107 8.44 -21.60 4.40
N LEU A 108 9.45 -22.27 4.95
CA LEU A 108 9.42 -22.88 6.28
C LEU A 108 9.48 -21.80 7.37
N SER A 109 8.73 -22.00 8.47
CA SER A 109 8.57 -21.07 9.62
C SER A 109 9.82 -20.31 10.13
N PRO A 110 11.04 -20.87 10.11
CA PRO A 110 12.26 -20.13 10.51
C PRO A 110 12.72 -19.07 9.49
N LEU A 111 12.41 -19.25 8.20
CA LEU A 111 12.82 -18.40 7.07
C LEU A 111 11.67 -17.53 6.55
N GLY A 112 10.44 -18.03 6.70
CA GLY A 112 9.20 -17.38 6.31
C GLY A 112 8.03 -18.02 7.07
N GLY A 113 7.16 -17.20 7.65
CA GLY A 113 6.02 -17.67 8.47
C GLY A 113 4.67 -17.27 7.89
N TYR A 114 4.65 -16.89 6.60
CA TYR A 114 3.55 -16.22 5.95
C TYR A 114 2.99 -17.05 4.80
N SER A 115 1.71 -16.84 4.52
CA SER A 115 0.95 -17.59 3.51
C SER A 115 0.35 -16.61 2.52
N VAL A 116 1.20 -15.92 1.78
CA VAL A 116 0.72 -15.05 0.72
C VAL A 116 0.86 -15.69 -0.64
N THR A 117 -0.13 -15.49 -1.51
CA THR A 117 -0.08 -16.05 -2.86
C THR A 117 0.75 -15.16 -3.78
N ALA A 118 1.46 -15.77 -4.72
CA ALA A 118 2.19 -15.08 -5.79
C ALA A 118 1.32 -14.05 -6.55
N ARG A 119 0.04 -14.38 -6.79
CA ARG A 119 -0.94 -13.48 -7.42
C ARG A 119 -1.06 -12.13 -6.70
N CYS A 120 -0.97 -12.11 -5.37
CA CYS A 120 -1.06 -10.88 -4.61
C CYS A 120 0.09 -9.90 -4.92
N PHE A 121 1.28 -10.39 -5.23
CA PHE A 121 2.40 -9.54 -5.67
C PHE A 121 2.12 -8.88 -7.02
N GLY A 122 1.47 -9.58 -7.95
CA GLY A 122 1.00 -9.00 -9.21
C GLY A 122 -0.02 -7.88 -8.98
N HIS A 123 -1.01 -8.10 -8.10
CA HIS A 123 -2.02 -7.09 -7.76
C HIS A 123 -1.41 -5.88 -7.02
N LEU A 124 -0.43 -6.10 -6.13
CA LEU A 124 0.32 -5.03 -5.49
C LEU A 124 1.11 -4.22 -6.53
N THR A 125 1.81 -4.90 -7.44
CA THR A 125 2.55 -4.25 -8.54
C THR A 125 1.62 -3.38 -9.38
N ARG A 126 0.42 -3.88 -9.70
CA ARG A 126 -0.60 -3.10 -10.43
C ARG A 126 -1.02 -1.84 -9.68
N GLN A 127 -1.23 -1.92 -8.37
CA GLN A 127 -1.53 -0.73 -7.56
C GLN A 127 -0.39 0.28 -7.60
N LEU A 128 0.87 -0.17 -7.47
CA LEU A 128 2.03 0.73 -7.52
C LEU A 128 2.22 1.40 -8.88
N MET A 129 1.81 0.75 -9.98
CA MET A 129 1.83 1.35 -11.32
C MET A 129 0.87 2.53 -11.49
N THR A 130 -0.09 2.71 -10.58
CA THR A 130 -0.94 3.93 -10.58
C THR A 130 -0.17 5.17 -10.12
N LEU A 131 0.98 5.00 -9.47
CA LEU A 131 1.86 6.07 -9.02
C LEU A 131 2.88 6.43 -10.10
N ALA A 132 3.49 7.62 -10.00
CA ALA A 132 4.60 8.05 -10.85
C ALA A 132 4.34 7.90 -12.37
N GLY A 133 3.07 7.93 -12.80
CA GLY A 133 2.69 7.64 -14.19
C GLY A 133 3.20 6.29 -14.71
N GLY A 134 3.26 5.26 -13.85
CA GLY A 134 3.71 3.92 -14.20
C GLY A 134 5.23 3.72 -14.21
N ARG A 135 6.03 4.72 -13.79
CA ARG A 135 7.49 4.58 -13.69
C ARG A 135 7.88 3.77 -12.45
N VAL A 136 7.68 2.46 -12.55
CA VAL A 136 7.93 1.50 -11.48
C VAL A 136 9.05 0.55 -11.90
N VAL A 137 10.03 0.32 -11.03
CA VAL A 137 11.09 -0.67 -11.22
C VAL A 137 11.09 -1.62 -10.03
N LEU A 138 10.98 -2.92 -10.30
CA LEU A 138 11.15 -3.98 -9.31
C LEU A 138 12.57 -4.53 -9.45
N ALA A 139 13.29 -4.62 -8.34
CA ALA A 139 14.56 -5.32 -8.25
C ALA A 139 14.35 -6.52 -7.33
N LEU A 140 14.62 -7.74 -7.84
CA LEU A 140 14.53 -8.96 -7.04
C LEU A 140 15.51 -8.87 -5.87
N GLU A 141 15.05 -9.29 -4.70
CA GLU A 141 15.85 -9.29 -3.47
C GLU A 141 15.86 -10.70 -2.85
N GLY A 142 14.94 -10.99 -1.93
CA GLY A 142 14.78 -12.31 -1.30
C GLY A 142 13.86 -13.25 -2.08
N GLY A 143 13.71 -14.47 -1.59
CA GLY A 143 13.00 -15.57 -2.23
C GLY A 143 13.88 -16.83 -2.24
N HIS A 144 13.44 -17.93 -1.62
CA HIS A 144 14.22 -19.17 -1.58
C HIS A 144 13.53 -20.35 -2.26
N ASP A 145 12.22 -20.46 -2.11
CA ASP A 145 11.48 -21.47 -2.84
C ASP A 145 11.40 -21.09 -4.33
N LEU A 146 12.01 -21.92 -5.18
CA LEU A 146 12.11 -21.64 -6.61
C LEU A 146 10.74 -21.49 -7.28
N THR A 147 9.75 -22.26 -6.83
CA THR A 147 8.39 -22.20 -7.37
C THR A 147 7.75 -20.86 -6.99
N ALA A 148 7.82 -20.51 -5.71
CA ALA A 148 7.31 -19.26 -5.19
C ALA A 148 7.91 -18.02 -5.87
N ILE A 149 9.24 -17.99 -6.06
CA ILE A 149 9.93 -16.89 -6.76
C ILE A 149 9.49 -16.81 -8.20
N CYS A 150 9.44 -17.94 -8.91
CA CYS A 150 9.02 -17.98 -10.31
C CYS A 150 7.60 -17.46 -10.47
N ASP A 151 6.66 -17.98 -9.68
CA ASP A 151 5.24 -17.60 -9.74
C ASP A 151 5.05 -16.11 -9.40
N ALA A 152 5.73 -15.61 -8.36
CA ALA A 152 5.61 -14.22 -7.96
C ALA A 152 6.30 -13.27 -8.96
N SER A 153 7.43 -13.67 -9.52
CA SER A 153 8.12 -12.92 -10.59
C SER A 153 7.24 -12.85 -11.84
N GLU A 154 6.64 -13.96 -12.24
CA GLU A 154 5.70 -14.02 -13.37
C GLU A 154 4.50 -13.10 -13.14
N ALA A 155 3.88 -13.14 -11.96
CA ALA A 155 2.75 -12.28 -11.62
C ALA A 155 3.13 -10.79 -11.66
N CYS A 156 4.31 -10.43 -11.14
CA CYS A 156 4.82 -9.06 -11.18
C CYS A 156 5.10 -8.58 -12.61
N VAL A 157 5.79 -9.38 -13.42
CA VAL A 157 6.11 -9.04 -14.81
C VAL A 157 4.83 -8.95 -15.65
N SER A 158 3.87 -9.85 -15.45
CA SER A 158 2.55 -9.79 -16.08
C SER A 158 1.84 -8.46 -15.77
N ALA A 159 1.89 -8.02 -14.51
CA ALA A 159 1.34 -6.72 -14.11
C ALA A 159 2.04 -5.56 -14.82
N LEU A 160 3.38 -5.55 -14.86
CA LEU A 160 4.19 -4.52 -15.54
C LEU A 160 3.90 -4.44 -17.04
N LEU A 161 3.67 -5.58 -17.69
CA LEU A 161 3.27 -5.69 -19.09
C LEU A 161 1.79 -5.35 -19.32
N SER A 162 1.07 -4.96 -18.27
CA SER A 162 -0.36 -4.67 -18.29
C SER A 162 -1.25 -5.85 -18.70
N VAL A 163 -0.74 -7.09 -18.62
CA VAL A 163 -1.53 -8.31 -18.83
C VAL A 163 -2.62 -8.40 -17.76
N GLU A 164 -3.80 -8.86 -18.17
CA GLU A 164 -4.91 -9.10 -17.25
C GLU A 164 -4.48 -10.14 -16.20
N LEU A 165 -4.52 -9.72 -14.93
CA LEU A 165 -4.13 -10.59 -13.82
C LEU A 165 -5.28 -11.50 -13.45
N GLN A 166 -4.97 -12.74 -13.09
CA GLN A 166 -5.98 -13.62 -12.53
C GLN A 166 -6.59 -12.99 -11.27
N PRO A 167 -7.93 -13.10 -11.09
CA PRO A 167 -8.59 -12.63 -9.88
C PRO A 167 -7.99 -13.24 -8.62
N LEU A 168 -8.01 -12.47 -7.53
CA LEU A 168 -7.74 -13.01 -6.21
C LEU A 168 -8.88 -13.94 -5.78
N ASP A 169 -8.57 -14.96 -4.98
CA ASP A 169 -9.59 -15.91 -4.52
C ASP A 169 -10.62 -15.21 -3.63
N GLU A 170 -11.87 -15.68 -3.70
CA GLU A 170 -12.96 -15.14 -2.88
C GLU A 170 -12.66 -15.19 -1.37
N ALA A 171 -12.04 -16.28 -0.92
CA ALA A 171 -11.61 -16.42 0.47
C ALA A 171 -10.61 -15.33 0.88
N VAL A 172 -9.70 -14.95 -0.01
CA VAL A 172 -8.69 -13.90 0.18
C VAL A 172 -9.36 -12.53 0.25
N LEU A 173 -10.34 -12.25 -0.63
CA LEU A 173 -11.07 -10.97 -0.65
C LEU A 173 -11.93 -10.75 0.60
N GLN A 174 -12.50 -11.83 1.15
CA GLN A 174 -13.36 -11.80 2.33
C GLN A 174 -12.59 -11.91 3.64
N GLN A 175 -11.31 -12.30 3.60
CA GLN A 175 -10.49 -12.42 4.80
C GLN A 175 -10.33 -11.06 5.49
N LYS A 176 -10.75 -10.99 6.76
CA LYS A 176 -10.49 -9.83 7.61
C LYS A 176 -9.06 -9.87 8.14
N PRO A 177 -8.41 -8.71 8.32
CA PRO A 177 -7.13 -8.66 9.01
C PRO A 177 -7.30 -9.20 10.44
N ASN A 178 -6.30 -9.94 10.91
CA ASN A 178 -6.28 -10.42 12.29
C ASN A 178 -6.13 -9.26 13.28
N ILE A 179 -6.46 -9.48 14.56
CA ILE A 179 -6.43 -8.43 15.58
C ILE A 179 -5.04 -7.78 15.74
N ASN A 180 -3.97 -8.57 15.68
CA ASN A 180 -2.60 -8.04 15.80
C ASN A 180 -2.27 -7.10 14.64
N ALA A 181 -2.73 -7.42 13.42
CA ALA A 181 -2.57 -6.58 12.25
C ALA A 181 -3.36 -5.27 12.40
N VAL A 182 -4.59 -5.33 12.90
CA VAL A 182 -5.42 -4.14 13.16
C VAL A 182 -4.74 -3.25 14.21
N THR A 183 -4.34 -3.79 15.36
CA THR A 183 -3.65 -3.02 16.42
C THR A 183 -2.34 -2.40 15.90
N THR A 184 -1.62 -3.11 15.05
CA THR A 184 -0.41 -2.57 14.41
C THR A 184 -0.75 -1.41 13.48
N LEU A 185 -1.78 -1.54 12.65
CA LEU A 185 -2.24 -0.48 11.75
C LEU A 185 -2.74 0.75 12.51
N GLU A 186 -3.46 0.56 13.62
CA GLU A 186 -3.90 1.66 14.49
C GLU A 186 -2.69 2.45 15.00
N LYS A 187 -1.68 1.77 15.50
CA LYS A 187 -0.44 2.39 15.98
C LYS A 187 0.31 3.12 14.86
N VAL A 188 0.42 2.51 13.67
CA VAL A 188 1.05 3.13 12.51
C VAL A 188 0.29 4.38 12.08
N ILE A 189 -1.04 4.33 11.99
CA ILE A 189 -1.88 5.49 11.66
C ILE A 189 -1.73 6.59 12.72
N GLU A 190 -1.76 6.25 14.01
CA GLU A 190 -1.56 7.22 15.09
C GLU A 190 -0.24 7.99 14.92
N ILE A 191 0.85 7.28 14.65
CA ILE A 191 2.16 7.90 14.46
C ILE A 191 2.23 8.69 13.15
N GLN A 192 1.81 8.08 12.05
CA GLN A 192 1.94 8.66 10.70
C GLN A 192 0.96 9.80 10.45
N SER A 193 -0.17 9.85 11.15
CA SER A 193 -1.16 10.94 11.04
C SER A 193 -0.61 12.32 11.43
N LYS A 194 0.51 12.36 12.15
CA LYS A 194 1.25 13.59 12.49
C LYS A 194 2.02 14.17 11.31
N HIS A 195 2.28 13.35 10.29
CA HIS A 195 3.08 13.68 9.11
C HIS A 195 2.27 13.63 7.81
N TRP A 196 1.26 12.74 7.74
CA TRP A 196 0.45 12.48 6.56
C TRP A 196 -1.02 12.56 6.94
N SER A 197 -1.70 13.61 6.47
CA SER A 197 -3.12 13.80 6.83
C SER A 197 -4.02 12.74 6.18
N CYS A 198 -3.62 12.20 5.03
CA CYS A 198 -4.39 11.22 4.26
C CYS A 198 -4.72 9.93 5.00
N VAL A 199 -3.94 9.54 6.03
CA VAL A 199 -4.16 8.27 6.74
C VAL A 199 -5.26 8.35 7.79
N GLN A 200 -5.60 9.56 8.27
CA GLN A 200 -6.59 9.75 9.34
C GLN A 200 -7.98 9.22 8.94
N ARG A 201 -8.37 9.37 7.66
CA ARG A 201 -9.66 8.88 7.16
C ARG A 201 -9.80 7.36 7.20
N PHE A 202 -8.68 6.63 7.28
CA PHE A 202 -8.67 5.17 7.33
C PHE A 202 -8.55 4.61 8.75
N ALA A 203 -8.48 5.47 9.77
CA ALA A 203 -8.49 5.04 11.16
C ALA A 203 -9.77 4.26 11.49
N THR A 204 -10.89 4.63 10.87
CA THR A 204 -12.14 3.88 10.91
C THR A 204 -12.12 2.81 9.81
N GLY A 205 -12.45 1.56 10.17
CA GLY A 205 -12.56 0.48 9.18
C GLY A 205 -11.28 -0.31 8.90
N LEU A 206 -10.24 -0.21 9.75
CA LEU A 206 -9.04 -1.05 9.68
C LEU A 206 -9.35 -2.56 9.73
N GLY A 207 -10.44 -2.94 10.40
CA GLY A 207 -10.91 -4.34 10.50
C GLY A 207 -11.71 -4.84 9.30
N ARG A 208 -11.95 -4.03 8.27
CA ARG A 208 -12.71 -4.43 7.08
C ARG A 208 -11.88 -5.31 6.15
N SER A 209 -12.51 -6.34 5.59
CA SER A 209 -11.93 -7.12 4.49
C SER A 209 -11.74 -6.26 3.24
N LEU A 210 -11.07 -6.79 2.21
CA LEU A 210 -10.95 -6.07 0.94
C LEU A 210 -12.31 -5.88 0.28
N ARG A 211 -13.15 -6.92 0.26
CA ARG A 211 -14.50 -6.85 -0.30
C ARG A 211 -15.40 -5.86 0.44
N GLU A 212 -15.38 -5.85 1.77
CA GLU A 212 -16.17 -4.90 2.56
C GLU A 212 -15.76 -3.45 2.28
N ALA A 213 -14.46 -3.18 2.09
CA ALA A 213 -13.99 -1.85 1.77
C ALA A 213 -14.37 -1.42 0.35
N GLN A 214 -14.23 -2.30 -0.64
CA GLN A 214 -14.64 -2.02 -2.02
C GLN A 214 -16.13 -1.71 -2.13
N ALA A 215 -16.97 -2.44 -1.38
CA ALA A 215 -18.40 -2.16 -1.31
C ALA A 215 -18.69 -0.77 -0.73
N GLY A 216 -18.02 -0.41 0.39
CA GLY A 216 -18.17 0.90 1.01
C GLY A 216 -17.69 2.05 0.12
N GLU A 217 -16.58 1.90 -0.59
CA GLU A 217 -16.07 2.90 -1.54
C GLU A 217 -17.05 3.12 -2.71
N THR A 218 -17.72 2.04 -3.16
CA THR A 218 -18.73 2.13 -4.22
C THR A 218 -19.97 2.88 -3.74
N GLU A 219 -20.46 2.57 -2.55
CA GLU A 219 -21.62 3.25 -1.94
C GLU A 219 -21.33 4.74 -1.68
N GLU A 220 -20.13 5.08 -1.21
CA GLU A 220 -19.68 6.46 -1.05
C GLU A 220 -19.64 7.19 -2.40
N ALA A 221 -19.07 6.57 -3.44
CA ALA A 221 -19.01 7.15 -4.78
C ALA A 221 -20.40 7.38 -5.40
N GLU A 222 -21.31 6.42 -5.24
CA GLU A 222 -22.71 6.55 -5.66
C GLU A 222 -23.42 7.69 -4.92
N THR A 223 -23.20 7.80 -3.61
CA THR A 223 -23.78 8.87 -2.78
C THR A 223 -23.28 10.24 -3.21
N VAL A 224 -21.97 10.40 -3.43
CA VAL A 224 -21.37 11.65 -3.91
C VAL A 224 -21.91 12.02 -5.29
N SER A 225 -22.03 11.05 -6.19
CA SER A 225 -22.60 11.24 -7.53
C SER A 225 -24.07 11.71 -7.45
N ALA A 226 -24.87 11.07 -6.60
CA ALA A 226 -26.26 11.46 -6.37
C ALA A 226 -26.38 12.88 -5.77
N MET A 227 -25.53 13.24 -4.80
CA MET A 227 -25.50 14.59 -4.22
C MET A 227 -25.11 15.64 -5.26
N ALA A 228 -24.16 15.35 -6.15
CA ALA A 228 -23.76 16.25 -7.23
C ALA A 228 -24.92 16.49 -8.22
N LEU A 229 -25.64 15.43 -8.60
CA LEU A 229 -26.82 15.53 -9.47
C LEU A 229 -27.94 16.37 -8.84
N LEU A 230 -28.19 16.22 -7.54
CA LEU A 230 -29.17 17.03 -6.81
C LEU A 230 -28.77 18.51 -6.75
N SER A 231 -27.47 18.80 -6.54
CA SER A 231 -26.96 20.18 -6.52
C SER A 231 -27.12 20.86 -7.88
N VAL A 232 -26.75 20.18 -8.97
CA VAL A 232 -26.92 20.70 -10.34
C VAL A 232 -28.40 20.90 -10.67
N GLY A 233 -29.28 19.98 -10.25
CA GLY A 233 -30.72 20.12 -10.40
C GLY A 233 -31.29 21.33 -9.65
N ALA A 234 -30.81 21.60 -8.44
CA ALA A 234 -31.21 22.76 -7.65
C ALA A 234 -30.74 24.08 -8.28
N GLU A 235 -29.52 24.15 -8.81
CA GLU A 235 -29.01 25.32 -9.52
C GLU A 235 -29.78 25.58 -10.83
N GLN A 236 -30.12 24.53 -11.58
CA GLN A 236 -30.92 24.66 -12.79
C GLN A 236 -32.36 25.14 -12.48
N ALA A 237 -32.97 24.64 -11.41
CA ALA A 237 -34.28 25.09 -10.97
C ALA A 237 -34.28 26.56 -10.52
N GLN A 238 -33.25 26.98 -9.78
CA GLN A 238 -33.06 28.39 -9.39
C GLN A 238 -32.81 29.30 -10.61
N ALA A 239 -32.01 28.85 -11.58
CA ALA A 239 -31.76 29.61 -12.80
C ALA A 239 -33.01 29.72 -13.69
N ALA A 240 -33.86 28.70 -13.74
CA ALA A 240 -35.14 28.73 -14.43
C ALA A 240 -36.12 29.72 -13.77
N ALA A 241 -36.24 29.67 -12.43
CA ALA A 241 -37.08 30.60 -11.68
C ALA A 241 -36.63 32.06 -11.81
N ALA A 242 -35.31 32.30 -11.86
CA ALA A 242 -34.76 33.64 -12.08
C ALA A 242 -35.02 34.19 -13.49
N ARG A 243 -35.13 33.32 -14.50
CA ARG A 243 -35.49 33.71 -15.88
C ARG A 243 -36.97 34.04 -16.03
N GLU A 244 -37.85 33.39 -15.27
CA GLU A 244 -39.29 33.69 -15.27
C GLU A 244 -39.63 35.00 -14.53
N HIS A 245 -38.79 35.44 -13.59
CA HIS A 245 -38.99 36.67 -12.81
C HIS A 245 -38.28 37.91 -13.38
N SER A 246 -37.70 37.86 -14.59
CA SER A 246 -37.07 39.04 -15.21
C SER A 246 -38.16 39.93 -15.84
N PRO A 247 -38.38 41.17 -15.35
CA PRO A 247 -39.40 42.06 -15.91
C PRO A 247 -38.98 42.56 -17.30
N ARG A 248 -39.97 42.61 -18.22
CA ARG A 248 -39.85 43.26 -19.54
C ARG A 248 -39.67 44.76 -19.43
#